data_AF-A0A7S2N6M2-F1
#
_entry.id   AF-A0A7S2N6M2-F1
#
_cell.length_a   1.000
_cell.length_b   1.000
_cell.length_c   1.000
_cell.angle_alpha   90.00
_cell.angle_beta   90.00
_cell.angle_gamma   90.00
#
_symmetry.space_group_name_H-M   'P 1'
#
loop_
_entity.id
_entity.type
_entity.pdbx_description
1 polymer ?
#
loop_
_entity_poly.entity_id
_entity_poly.type
_entity_poly.pdbx_seq_one_letter_code
_entity_poly.pdbx_strand_id
1 'polypeptide(L)'
;DNITLKDFEDSMKDEKLCAYFASIDISIQEAFSLFKLLDQDDRHVLDIDTFVTGCLKLRGAAKSVDIAMMMYETRWKLQRCYQAIKDMEGKVFFTHEMLAAHASGGSALDSATLGGTDWE
;
A
#
# COMPACT_ATOMS: atom_id res chain seq x y z
N ASP A 1 -9.78 -30.86 -4.34
CA ASP A 1 -8.70 -31.23 -5.27
C ASP A 1 -7.71 -30.09 -5.37
N ASN A 2 -6.42 -30.37 -5.59
CA ASN A 2 -5.37 -29.35 -5.66
C ASN A 2 -4.83 -29.23 -7.09
N ILE A 3 -4.37 -28.04 -7.44
CA ILE A 3 -3.67 -27.74 -8.69
C ILE A 3 -2.28 -27.18 -8.36
N THR A 4 -1.23 -27.77 -8.91
CA THR A 4 0.12 -27.20 -8.79
C THR A 4 0.33 -26.10 -9.84
N LEU A 5 1.32 -25.23 -9.62
CA LEU A 5 1.72 -24.24 -10.62
C LEU A 5 2.09 -24.92 -11.94
N LYS A 6 2.74 -26.09 -11.89
CA LYS A 6 3.11 -26.86 -13.07
C LYS A 6 1.88 -27.43 -13.79
N ASP A 7 0.94 -28.03 -13.05
CA ASP A 7 -0.31 -28.53 -13.63
C ASP A 7 -1.08 -27.40 -14.31
N PHE A 8 -1.07 -26.21 -13.70
CA PHE A 8 -1.68 -25.01 -14.24
C PHE A 8 -0.97 -24.53 -15.52
N GLU A 9 0.37 -24.45 -15.54
CA GLU A 9 1.17 -24.11 -16.73
C GLU A 9 0.94 -25.10 -17.89
N ASP A 10 0.86 -26.39 -17.59
CA ASP A 10 0.59 -27.42 -18.57
C ASP A 10 -0.85 -27.33 -19.10
N SER A 11 -1.82 -26.98 -18.23
CA SER A 11 -3.21 -26.77 -18.62
C SER A 11 -3.38 -25.53 -19.52
N MET A 12 -2.53 -24.51 -19.39
CA MET A 12 -2.54 -23.33 -20.26
C MET A 12 -2.03 -23.59 -21.68
N LYS A 13 -1.54 -24.80 -21.98
CA LYS A 13 -1.26 -25.24 -23.35
C LYS A 13 -2.50 -25.77 -24.05
N ASP A 14 -3.58 -26.03 -23.31
CA ASP A 14 -4.87 -26.41 -23.88
C ASP A 14 -5.64 -25.18 -24.37
N GLU A 15 -5.76 -25.09 -25.69
CA GLU A 15 -6.45 -24.00 -26.37
C GLU A 15 -7.92 -23.86 -25.94
N LYS A 16 -8.58 -24.95 -25.51
CA LYS A 16 -9.96 -24.91 -25.00
C LYS A 16 -10.04 -24.23 -23.64
N LEU A 17 -9.07 -24.50 -22.76
CA LEU A 17 -9.03 -23.86 -21.45
C LEU A 17 -8.73 -22.36 -21.60
N CYS A 18 -7.79 -22.01 -22.49
CA CYS A 18 -7.48 -20.62 -22.83
C CYS A 18 -8.72 -19.89 -23.38
N ALA A 19 -9.46 -20.52 -24.28
CA ALA A 19 -10.73 -19.97 -24.79
C ALA A 19 -11.78 -19.81 -23.70
N TYR A 20 -11.84 -20.72 -22.71
CA TYR A 20 -12.73 -20.61 -21.57
C TYR A 20 -12.39 -19.40 -20.68
N PHE A 21 -11.12 -19.21 -20.33
CA PHE A 21 -10.66 -18.03 -19.58
C PHE A 21 -11.00 -16.72 -20.31
N ALA A 22 -10.78 -16.67 -21.63
CA ALA A 22 -11.17 -15.54 -22.44
C ALA A 22 -12.69 -15.30 -22.43
N SER A 23 -13.51 -16.36 -22.43
CA SER A 23 -14.98 -16.26 -22.37
C SER A 23 -15.51 -15.69 -21.06
N ILE A 24 -14.73 -15.77 -19.98
CA ILE A 24 -15.04 -15.18 -18.68
C ILE A 24 -14.29 -13.87 -18.42
N ASP A 25 -13.71 -13.25 -19.46
CA ASP A 25 -13.02 -11.95 -19.41
C ASP A 25 -11.82 -11.94 -18.45
N ILE A 26 -11.06 -13.04 -18.46
CA ILE A 26 -9.82 -13.18 -17.69
C ILE A 26 -8.71 -13.55 -18.66
N SER A 27 -7.66 -12.75 -18.70
CA SER A 27 -6.45 -13.09 -19.44
C SER A 27 -5.64 -14.17 -18.71
N ILE A 28 -4.85 -14.95 -19.47
CA ILE A 28 -3.95 -15.96 -18.91
C ILE A 28 -2.98 -15.31 -17.91
N GLN A 29 -2.44 -14.13 -18.22
CA GLN A 29 -1.56 -13.37 -17.35
C GLN A 29 -2.23 -12.99 -16.02
N GLU A 30 -3.50 -12.60 -16.04
CA GLU A 30 -4.26 -12.33 -14.82
C GLU A 30 -4.48 -13.59 -13.99
N ALA A 31 -4.77 -14.72 -14.63
CA ALA A 31 -4.92 -16.00 -13.94
C ALA A 31 -3.60 -16.46 -13.28
N PHE A 32 -2.46 -16.28 -13.95
CA PHE A 32 -1.13 -16.51 -13.36
C PHE A 32 -0.83 -15.56 -12.20
N SER A 33 -1.16 -14.28 -12.35
CA SER A 33 -0.95 -13.27 -11.31
C SER A 33 -1.77 -13.59 -10.08
N LEU A 34 -3.01 -14.05 -10.27
CA LEU A 34 -3.87 -14.53 -9.20
C LEU A 34 -3.30 -15.77 -8.52
N PHE A 35 -2.80 -16.75 -9.28
CA PHE A 35 -2.20 -17.95 -8.71
C PHE A 35 -1.08 -17.59 -7.73
N LYS A 36 -0.15 -16.73 -8.16
CA LYS A 36 0.94 -16.23 -7.32
C LYS A 36 0.45 -15.44 -6.11
N LEU A 37 -0.64 -14.68 -6.27
CA LEU A 37 -1.23 -13.90 -5.17
C LEU A 37 -1.86 -14.79 -4.10
N LEU A 38 -2.46 -15.92 -4.49
CA LEU A 38 -3.10 -16.87 -3.58
C LEU A 38 -2.09 -17.81 -2.92
N ASP A 39 -0.95 -18.08 -3.57
CA ASP A 39 0.14 -18.93 -3.05
C ASP A 39 1.06 -18.14 -2.09
N GLN A 40 0.52 -17.73 -0.93
CA GLN A 40 1.23 -16.88 0.03
C GLN A 40 2.43 -17.56 0.72
N ASP A 41 2.45 -18.89 0.73
CA ASP A 41 3.47 -19.69 1.40
C ASP A 41 4.54 -20.23 0.42
N ASP A 42 4.52 -19.80 -0.85
CA ASP A 42 5.36 -20.32 -1.94
C ASP A 42 5.34 -21.86 -2.04
N ARG A 43 4.17 -22.46 -1.78
CA ARG A 43 3.98 -23.92 -1.85
C ARG A 43 3.76 -24.41 -3.27
N HIS A 44 3.52 -23.50 -4.21
CA HIS A 44 3.23 -23.75 -5.62
C HIS A 44 2.05 -24.71 -5.82
N VAL A 45 1.12 -24.73 -4.85
CA VAL A 45 -0.06 -25.57 -4.86
C VAL A 45 -1.23 -24.79 -4.29
N LEU A 46 -2.36 -24.85 -4.97
CA LEU A 46 -3.60 -24.24 -4.54
C LEU A 46 -4.73 -25.28 -4.56
N ASP A 47 -5.67 -25.09 -3.64
CA ASP A 47 -6.96 -25.75 -3.75
C ASP A 47 -7.72 -25.19 -4.97
N ILE A 48 -8.29 -26.08 -5.78
CA ILE A 48 -8.94 -25.72 -7.05
C ILE A 48 -10.13 -24.79 -6.82
N ASP A 49 -10.94 -25.03 -5.79
CA ASP A 49 -12.12 -24.21 -5.50
C ASP A 49 -11.71 -22.80 -5.11
N THR A 50 -10.62 -22.68 -4.34
CA THR A 50 -10.03 -21.39 -3.97
C THR A 50 -9.54 -20.63 -5.22
N PHE A 51 -8.85 -21.31 -6.13
CA PHE A 51 -8.37 -20.71 -7.37
C PHE A 51 -9.52 -20.27 -8.29
N VAL A 52 -10.50 -21.14 -8.55
CA VAL A 52 -11.67 -20.84 -9.39
C VAL A 52 -12.51 -19.71 -8.80
N THR A 53 -12.74 -19.73 -7.48
CA THR A 53 -13.42 -18.63 -6.79
C THR A 53 -12.65 -17.31 -6.94
N GLY A 54 -11.32 -17.36 -6.86
CA GLY A 54 -10.46 -16.21 -7.13
C GLY A 54 -10.63 -15.69 -8.56
N CYS A 55 -10.65 -16.57 -9.57
CA CYS A 55 -10.88 -16.19 -10.96
C CYS A 55 -12.25 -15.53 -11.15
N LEU A 56 -13.31 -16.12 -10.58
CA LEU A 56 -14.65 -15.55 -10.68
C LEU A 56 -14.78 -14.19 -9.99
N LYS A 57 -14.05 -13.95 -8.89
CA LYS A 57 -13.94 -12.63 -8.25
C LYS A 57 -13.10 -11.65 -9.08
N LEU A 58 -12.17 -12.16 -9.88
CA LEU A 58 -11.36 -11.38 -10.81
C LEU A 58 -12.18 -10.80 -11.97
N ARG A 59 -13.41 -11.28 -12.17
CA ARG A 59 -14.31 -10.89 -13.23
C ARG A 59 -15.33 -9.85 -12.76
N GLY A 60 -15.43 -8.74 -13.50
CA GLY A 60 -16.55 -7.80 -13.42
C GLY A 60 -16.25 -6.42 -12.82
N ALA A 61 -17.27 -5.56 -12.81
CA ALA A 61 -17.20 -4.14 -12.44
C ALA A 61 -16.91 -3.86 -10.95
N ALA A 62 -17.07 -4.84 -10.06
CA ALA A 62 -16.69 -4.68 -8.65
C ALA A 62 -15.16 -4.45 -8.51
N LYS A 63 -14.36 -5.12 -9.34
CA LYS A 63 -12.90 -5.06 -9.34
C LYS A 63 -12.36 -3.68 -9.75
N SER A 64 -13.02 -2.97 -10.67
CA SER A 64 -12.59 -1.64 -11.08
C SER A 64 -12.87 -0.59 -10.02
N VAL A 65 -13.99 -0.70 -9.28
CA VAL A 65 -14.29 0.20 -8.16
C VAL A 65 -13.37 -0.07 -6.97
N ASP A 66 -13.17 -1.33 -6.61
CA ASP A 66 -12.29 -1.71 -5.49
C ASP A 66 -10.83 -1.32 -5.77
N ILE A 67 -10.34 -1.53 -7.00
CA ILE A 67 -9.00 -1.08 -7.41
C ILE A 67 -8.91 0.45 -7.42
N ALA A 68 -9.92 1.16 -7.95
CA ALA A 68 -9.94 2.62 -7.93
C ALA A 68 -9.93 3.17 -6.49
N MET A 69 -10.66 2.52 -5.57
CA MET A 69 -10.68 2.86 -4.16
C MET A 69 -9.33 2.57 -3.49
N MET A 70 -8.70 1.42 -3.79
CA MET A 70 -7.36 1.11 -3.31
C MET A 70 -6.31 2.10 -3.82
N MET A 71 -6.37 2.51 -5.10
CA MET A 71 -5.49 3.53 -5.68
C MET A 71 -5.69 4.89 -5.00
N TYR A 72 -6.94 5.28 -4.75
CA TYR A 72 -7.28 6.51 -4.02
C TYR A 72 -6.73 6.48 -2.59
N GLU A 73 -6.99 5.41 -1.85
CA GLU A 73 -6.49 5.23 -0.48
C GLU A 73 -4.97 5.23 -0.42
N THR A 74 -4.31 4.56 -1.37
CA THR A 74 -2.85 4.52 -1.45
C THR A 74 -2.28 5.92 -1.69
N ARG A 75 -2.86 6.68 -2.63
CA ARG A 75 -2.44 8.06 -2.89
C ARG A 75 -2.64 8.95 -1.66
N TRP A 76 -3.78 8.83 -0.98
CA TRP A 76 -4.07 9.58 0.24
C TRP A 76 -3.09 9.25 1.37
N LYS A 77 -2.84 7.95 1.60
CA LYS A 77 -1.87 7.48 2.61
C LYS A 77 -0.46 7.99 2.30
N LEU A 78 0.00 7.89 1.06
CA LEU A 78 1.31 8.42 0.63
C LEU A 78 1.43 9.93 0.86
N GLN A 79 0.38 10.69 0.53
CA GLN A 79 0.40 12.14 0.73
C GLN A 79 0.45 12.52 2.21
N ARG A 80 -0.24 11.78 3.08
CA ARG A 80 -0.13 11.96 4.54
C ARG A 80 1.25 11.59 5.07
N CYS A 81 1.83 10.48 4.62
CA CYS A 81 3.19 10.09 5.00
C CYS A 81 4.21 11.16 4.57
N TYR A 82 4.11 11.66 3.33
CA TYR A 82 5.00 12.71 2.83
C TYR A 82 4.90 13.99 3.67
N GLN A 83 3.68 14.42 4.00
CA GLN A 83 3.49 15.59 4.85
C GLN A 83 4.07 15.37 6.26
N ALA A 84 3.84 14.20 6.85
CA ALA A 84 4.38 13.88 8.17
C ALA A 84 5.93 13.86 8.18
N ILE A 85 6.57 13.35 7.13
CA ILE A 85 8.03 13.36 6.97
C ILE A 85 8.53 14.80 6.91
N LYS A 86 7.92 15.65 6.07
CA LYS A 86 8.28 17.06 5.95
C LYS A 86 8.12 17.82 7.28
N ASP A 87 7.05 17.57 8.01
CA ASP A 87 6.81 18.18 9.32
C ASP A 87 7.86 17.71 10.35
N MET A 88 8.29 16.45 10.28
CA MET A 88 9.37 15.92 11.11
C MET A 88 10.71 16.57 10.79
N GLU A 89 11.06 16.73 9.51
CA GLU A 89 12.30 17.41 9.09
C GLU A 89 12.38 18.83 9.66
N GLY A 90 11.27 19.59 9.59
CA GLY A 90 11.21 20.94 10.17
C GLY A 90 11.43 20.97 11.68
N LYS A 91 10.87 20.00 12.41
CA LYS A 91 11.05 19.87 13.87
C LYS A 91 12.48 19.48 14.23
N VAL A 92 13.08 18.55 13.48
CA VAL A 92 14.48 18.14 13.68
C VAL A 92 15.41 19.34 13.48
N PHE A 93 15.21 20.12 12.42
CA PHE A 93 15.99 21.34 12.18
C PHE A 93 15.87 22.34 13.34
N PHE A 94 14.64 22.64 13.78
CA PHE A 94 14.39 23.58 14.87
C PHE A 94 14.98 23.12 16.21
N THR A 95 14.84 21.83 16.56
CA THR A 95 15.42 21.28 17.80
C THR A 95 16.94 21.28 17.77
N HIS A 96 17.56 21.00 16.63
CA HIS A 96 19.01 21.07 16.46
C HIS A 96 19.52 22.51 16.64
N GLU A 97 18.84 23.50 16.04
CA GLU A 97 19.18 24.92 16.17
C GLU A 97 19.04 25.41 17.62
N MET A 98 17.95 25.05 18.30
CA MET A 98 17.70 25.42 19.70
C MET A 98 18.74 24.82 20.66
N LEU A 99 19.13 23.55 20.46
CA LEU A 99 20.18 22.89 21.24
C LEU A 99 21.56 23.52 21.01
N ALA A 100 21.88 23.89 19.77
CA ALA A 100 23.13 24.60 19.44
C ALA A 100 23.19 25.99 20.08
N ALA A 101 22.07 26.71 20.12
CA ALA A 101 21.96 28.01 20.81
C ALA A 101 22.15 27.89 22.33
N HIS A 102 21.59 26.85 22.97
CA HIS A 102 21.81 26.59 24.39
C HIS A 102 23.24 26.15 24.72
N ALA A 103 23.87 25.34 23.87
CA ALA A 103 25.24 24.84 24.08
C ALA A 103 26.33 25.94 23.96
N SER A 104 26.04 27.02 23.23
CA SER A 104 26.94 28.16 23.04
C SER A 104 26.85 29.22 24.15
N GLY A 105 26.11 28.97 25.23
CA GLY A 105 26.11 29.79 26.44
C GLY A 105 25.18 31.01 26.43
N GLY A 106 24.22 31.07 25.49
CA GLY A 106 23.18 32.10 25.49
C GLY A 106 22.09 31.79 26.52
N SER A 107 22.10 32.48 27.66
CA SER A 107 20.95 32.50 28.58
C SER A 107 19.76 33.17 27.91
N ALA A 108 18.76 32.38 27.50
CA ALA A 108 17.43 32.88 27.14
C ALA A 108 16.55 33.09 28.38
N LEU A 109 17.13 33.64 29.45
CA LEU A 109 16.43 34.12 30.64
C LEU A 109 16.83 35.58 30.84
N ASP A 110 16.26 36.48 30.03
CA ASP A 110 15.92 37.85 30.42
C ASP A 110 15.31 38.61 29.22
N SER A 111 14.00 38.45 29.02
CA SER A 111 13.18 39.50 28.37
C SER A 111 11.68 39.38 28.68
N ALA A 112 11.30 38.65 29.73
CA ALA A 112 9.96 38.71 30.31
C ALA A 112 9.88 39.72 31.47
N THR A 113 10.46 40.91 31.30
CA THR A 113 9.96 42.13 31.94
C THR A 113 9.01 42.82 30.97
N LEU A 114 7.89 42.16 30.66
CA LEU A 114 6.71 42.88 30.19
C LEU A 114 6.02 43.38 31.46
N GLY A 115 6.19 44.69 31.68
CA GLY A 115 5.58 45.41 32.78
C GLY A 115 4.10 45.06 32.90
N GLY A 116 3.71 44.76 34.14
CA GLY A 116 2.31 44.77 34.52
C GLY A 116 1.73 46.12 34.14
N THR A 117 0.88 46.12 33.11
CA THR A 117 -0.05 47.21 32.88
C THR A 117 -1.09 47.15 33.99
N ASP A 118 -1.11 48.23 34.77
CA ASP A 118 -2.24 48.69 35.58
C ASP A 118 -3.58 48.33 34.94
N TRP A 119 -4.46 47.75 35.74
CA TRP A 119 -5.90 47.81 35.54
C TRP A 119 -6.48 48.58 36.73
N GLU A 120 -6.59 49.90 36.59
CA GLU A 120 -7.67 50.67 37.20
C GLU A 120 -8.71 50.99 36.10
#